data_AF-A0A3E0QYL7-F1
#
_entry.id   AF-A0A3E0QYL7-F1
#
_cell.length_a   1.000
_cell.length_b   1.000
_cell.length_c   1.000
_cell.angle_alpha   90.00
_cell.angle_beta   90.00
_cell.angle_gamma   90.00
#
_symmetry.space_group_name_H-M   'P 1'
#
loop_
_entity.id
_entity.type
_entity.pdbx_description
1 polymer ?
#
loop_
_entity_poly.entity_id
_entity_poly.type
_entity_poly.pdbx_seq_one_letter_code
_entity_poly.pdbx_strand_id
1 'polypeptide(L)'
;MHRARITGVGHYVPENIVTNDDLSTFMDTNDEWIRERTGIEERRWVKEGDGNTAATMGIKAATMAIENAGLTKDDIDHIVFATISPDYYFPGCGVQVQEAMEMGTIG
;
A
#
# COMPACT_ATOMS: atom_id res chain seq x y z
N MET A 1 -18.11 -25.68 3.05
CA MET A 1 -16.65 -25.71 2.84
C MET A 1 -16.26 -24.47 2.06
N HIS A 2 -15.52 -23.53 2.66
CA HIS A 2 -15.07 -22.35 1.93
C HIS A 2 -13.96 -22.75 0.96
N ARG A 3 -14.10 -22.37 -0.32
CA ARG A 3 -13.11 -22.67 -1.38
C ARG A 3 -11.91 -21.73 -1.37
N ALA A 4 -11.99 -20.62 -0.64
CA ALA A 4 -10.93 -19.66 -0.43
C ALA A 4 -10.96 -19.15 1.02
N ARG A 5 -9.81 -18.75 1.54
CA ARG A 5 -9.65 -18.12 2.86
C ARG A 5 -8.54 -17.07 2.80
N ILE A 6 -8.62 -16.07 3.66
CA ILE A 6 -7.51 -15.14 3.89
C ILE A 6 -6.49 -15.87 4.77
N THR A 7 -5.29 -16.13 4.24
CA THR A 7 -4.21 -16.82 4.96
C THR A 7 -3.25 -15.85 5.65
N GLY A 8 -3.09 -14.65 5.11
CA GLY A 8 -2.25 -13.60 5.69
C GLY A 8 -2.68 -12.22 5.21
N VAL A 9 -2.35 -11.20 5.99
CA VAL A 9 -2.60 -9.79 5.68
C VAL A 9 -1.35 -8.99 6.02
N GLY A 10 -1.12 -7.92 5.28
CA GLY A 10 -0.01 -7.00 5.50
C GLY A 10 -0.42 -5.61 5.06
N HIS A 11 0.20 -4.60 5.67
CA HIS A 11 -0.07 -3.21 5.33
C HIS A 11 1.22 -2.40 5.46
N TYR A 12 1.32 -1.35 4.67
CA TYR A 12 2.38 -0.39 4.79
C TYR A 12 1.82 1.01 4.53
N VAL A 13 2.28 1.98 5.32
CA VAL A 13 2.02 3.39 5.13
C VAL A 13 3.35 4.15 5.29
N PRO A 14 3.56 5.28 4.59
CA PRO A 14 4.76 6.06 4.76
C PRO A 14 4.86 6.64 6.19
N GLU A 15 6.08 6.96 6.61
CA GLU A 15 6.36 7.46 7.95
C GLU A 15 5.89 8.89 8.16
N ASN A 16 5.74 9.66 7.08
CA ASN A 16 5.37 11.06 7.14
C ASN A 16 3.90 11.23 7.52
N ILE A 17 3.69 11.62 8.77
CA ILE A 17 2.39 12.00 9.33
C ILE A 17 2.03 13.41 8.88
N VAL A 18 0.78 13.58 8.46
CA VAL A 18 0.15 14.85 8.14
C VAL A 18 -1.07 14.99 9.03
N THR A 19 -1.03 15.94 9.96
CA THR A 19 -2.13 16.23 10.88
C THR A 19 -3.21 17.05 10.17
N ASN A 20 -4.36 17.24 10.84
CA ASN A 20 -5.36 18.20 10.36
C ASN A 20 -4.88 19.65 10.42
N ASP A 21 -4.06 19.99 11.41
CA ASP A 21 -3.47 21.32 11.55
C ASP A 21 -2.50 21.62 10.40
N ASP A 22 -1.74 20.61 9.94
CA ASP A 22 -0.90 20.77 8.75
C ASP A 22 -1.76 21.15 7.53
N LEU A 23 -2.95 20.56 7.37
CA LEU A 23 -3.86 20.90 6.26
C LEU A 23 -4.30 22.36 6.29
N SER A 24 -4.52 22.92 7.49
CA SER A 24 -4.92 24.33 7.64
C SER A 24 -3.88 25.32 7.08
N THR A 25 -2.64 24.89 6.89
CA THR A 25 -1.57 25.74 6.32
C THR A 25 -1.65 25.91 4.81
N PHE A 26 -2.39 25.04 4.10
CA PHE A 26 -2.48 25.06 2.64
C PHE A 26 -3.91 25.01 2.09
N MET A 27 -4.92 24.95 2.94
CA MET A 27 -6.34 25.07 2.56
C MET A 27 -7.19 25.64 3.70
N ASP A 28 -8.35 26.19 3.36
CA ASP A 28 -9.31 26.74 4.32
C ASP A 28 -10.07 25.61 5.05
N THR A 29 -9.48 25.11 6.13
CA THR A 29 -9.99 24.01 6.97
C THR A 29 -9.42 24.09 8.39
N ASN A 30 -9.96 23.29 9.31
CA ASN A 30 -9.41 23.09 10.65
C ASN A 30 -9.70 21.67 11.18
N ASP A 31 -9.10 21.30 12.32
CA ASP A 31 -9.26 19.98 12.94
C ASP A 31 -10.73 19.63 13.24
N GLU A 32 -11.46 20.54 13.88
CA GLU A 32 -12.86 20.33 14.26
C GLU A 32 -13.72 20.00 13.05
N TRP A 33 -13.59 20.79 11.97
CA TRP A 33 -14.34 20.61 10.73
C TRP A 33 -14.04 19.27 10.06
N ILE A 34 -12.77 18.86 10.00
CA ILE A 34 -12.35 17.60 9.37
C ILE A 34 -12.86 16.41 10.17
N ARG A 35 -12.70 16.44 11.50
CA ARG A 35 -13.11 15.35 12.38
C ARG A 35 -14.63 15.19 12.39
N GLU A 36 -15.39 16.28 12.47
CA GLU A 36 -16.85 16.24 12.44
C GLU A 36 -17.39 15.56 11.17
N ARG A 37 -16.72 15.77 10.02
CA ARG A 37 -17.21 15.28 8.71
C ARG A 37 -16.66 13.93 8.29
N THR A 38 -15.44 13.60 8.71
CA THR A 38 -14.72 12.44 8.18
C THR A 38 -14.20 11.50 9.28
N GLY A 39 -14.12 11.95 10.53
CA GLY A 39 -13.49 11.23 11.63
C GLY A 39 -11.96 11.12 11.53
N ILE A 40 -11.33 11.78 10.56
CA ILE A 40 -9.88 11.70 10.33
C ILE A 40 -9.16 12.69 11.25
N GLU A 41 -8.16 12.22 11.99
CA GLU A 41 -7.29 13.03 12.85
C GLU A 41 -5.92 13.28 12.20
N GLU A 42 -5.38 12.25 11.55
CA GLU A 42 -4.13 12.30 10.79
C GLU A 42 -4.20 11.42 9.54
N ARG A 43 -3.29 11.67 8.59
CA ARG A 43 -3.06 10.80 7.44
C ARG A 43 -1.57 10.65 7.16
N ARG A 44 -1.22 9.73 6.28
CA ARG A 44 0.17 9.48 5.86
C ARG A 44 0.34 9.87 4.39
N TRP A 45 1.30 10.75 4.11
CA TRP A 45 1.62 11.17 2.74
C TRP A 45 3.03 10.75 2.35
N VAL A 46 3.20 10.24 1.14
CA VAL A 46 4.51 10.02 0.55
C VAL A 46 5.25 11.37 0.42
N LYS A 47 6.55 11.39 0.70
CA LYS A 47 7.42 12.53 0.42
C LYS A 47 8.18 12.30 -0.88
N GLU A 48 8.38 13.36 -1.64
CA GLU A 48 9.22 13.30 -2.83
C GLU A 48 10.63 12.81 -2.44
N GLY A 49 11.12 11.80 -3.15
CA GLY A 49 12.45 11.21 -2.92
C GLY A 49 12.54 10.22 -1.74
N ASP A 50 11.46 9.89 -1.05
CA ASP A 50 11.49 8.91 0.07
C ASP A 50 11.49 7.43 -0.39
N GLY A 51 11.42 7.20 -1.70
CA GLY A 51 11.40 5.86 -2.31
C GLY A 51 10.06 5.13 -2.23
N ASN A 52 9.01 5.75 -1.70
CA ASN A 52 7.67 5.18 -1.70
C ASN A 52 6.96 5.46 -3.03
N THR A 53 6.62 4.38 -3.72
CA THR A 53 5.77 4.34 -4.91
C THR A 53 4.62 3.35 -4.64
N ALA A 54 3.64 3.23 -5.53
CA ALA A 54 2.60 2.23 -5.35
C ALA A 54 3.22 0.83 -5.29
N ALA A 55 4.17 0.52 -6.18
CA ALA A 55 4.86 -0.76 -6.18
C ALA A 55 5.69 -0.98 -4.91
N THR A 56 6.52 -0.02 -4.48
CA THR A 56 7.40 -0.24 -3.30
C THR A 56 6.62 -0.34 -1.99
N MET A 57 5.52 0.40 -1.84
CA MET A 57 4.61 0.23 -0.71
C MET A 57 3.88 -1.11 -0.78
N GLY A 58 3.45 -1.53 -1.97
CA GLY A 58 2.85 -2.84 -2.23
C GLY A 58 3.79 -4.00 -1.88
N ILE A 59 5.08 -3.91 -2.22
CA ILE A 59 6.10 -4.91 -1.86
C ILE A 59 6.19 -5.04 -0.34
N LYS A 60 6.32 -3.93 0.39
CA LYS A 60 6.40 -3.94 1.86
C LYS A 60 5.17 -4.61 2.49
N ALA A 61 3.97 -4.29 1.98
CA ALA A 61 2.73 -4.91 2.45
C ALA A 61 2.63 -6.40 2.08
N ALA A 62 3.04 -6.78 0.86
CA ALA A 62 3.01 -8.15 0.38
C ALA A 62 3.98 -9.06 1.15
N THR A 63 5.20 -8.59 1.44
CA THR A 63 6.17 -9.31 2.29
C THR A 63 5.56 -9.66 3.65
N MET A 64 4.96 -8.68 4.33
CA MET A 64 4.29 -8.92 5.62
C MET A 64 3.12 -9.91 5.50
N ALA A 65 2.34 -9.83 4.41
CA ALA A 65 1.21 -10.72 4.19
C ALA A 65 1.65 -12.18 3.97
N ILE A 66 2.74 -12.38 3.21
CA ILE A 66 3.35 -13.68 2.95
C ILE A 66 3.93 -14.28 4.24
N GLU A 67 4.68 -13.47 5.00
CA GLU A 67 5.21 -13.87 6.31
C GLU A 67 4.09 -14.25 7.29
N ASN A 68 3.04 -13.44 7.39
CA ASN A 68 1.89 -13.71 8.26
C ASN A 68 1.09 -14.94 7.83
N ALA A 69 1.15 -15.33 6.55
CA ALA A 69 0.58 -16.57 6.04
C ALA A 69 1.45 -17.81 6.33
N GLY A 70 2.68 -17.63 6.82
CA GLY A 70 3.67 -18.69 6.98
C GLY A 70 4.12 -19.27 5.63
N LEU A 71 4.09 -18.45 4.58
CA LEU A 71 4.47 -18.81 3.23
C LEU A 71 5.81 -18.16 2.86
N THR A 72 6.32 -18.55 1.69
CA THR A 72 7.44 -17.90 1.01
C THR A 72 6.95 -17.26 -0.29
N LYS A 73 7.78 -16.40 -0.89
CA LYS A 73 7.50 -15.82 -2.20
C LYS A 73 7.29 -16.88 -3.30
N ASP A 74 7.88 -18.06 -3.15
CA ASP A 74 7.84 -19.14 -4.12
C ASP A 74 6.54 -19.97 -4.03
N ASP A 75 5.75 -19.77 -2.96
CA ASP A 75 4.43 -20.39 -2.79
C ASP A 75 3.28 -19.60 -3.45
N ILE A 76 3.58 -18.44 -4.06
CA ILE A 76 2.58 -17.56 -4.66
C ILE A 76 2.50 -17.78 -6.16
N ASP A 77 1.36 -18.27 -6.64
CA ASP A 77 1.18 -18.61 -8.07
C ASP A 77 0.62 -17.46 -8.92
N HIS A 78 0.15 -16.36 -8.31
CA HIS A 78 -0.48 -15.25 -9.02
C HIS A 78 -0.48 -13.95 -8.20
N ILE A 79 -0.35 -12.81 -8.87
CA ILE A 79 -0.45 -11.47 -8.26
C ILE A 79 -1.57 -10.68 -8.93
N VAL A 80 -2.50 -10.18 -8.13
CA VAL A 80 -3.49 -9.17 -8.56
C VAL A 80 -3.15 -7.84 -7.89
N PHE A 81 -2.57 -6.91 -8.64
CA PHE A 81 -2.26 -5.57 -8.14
C PHE A 81 -3.40 -4.60 -8.43
N ALA A 82 -4.31 -4.43 -7.47
CA ALA A 82 -5.52 -3.62 -7.61
C ALA A 82 -5.30 -2.16 -7.19
N THR A 83 -4.89 -1.29 -8.12
CA THR A 83 -4.66 0.15 -7.86
C THR A 83 -5.28 1.04 -8.93
N ILE A 84 -5.63 2.28 -8.54
CA ILE A 84 -6.00 3.38 -9.45
C ILE A 84 -4.86 4.40 -9.65
N SER A 85 -3.77 4.27 -8.90
CA SER A 85 -2.60 5.14 -8.95
C SER A 85 -1.34 4.30 -9.21
N PRO A 86 -1.21 3.67 -10.38
CA PRO A 86 -0.05 2.84 -10.68
C PRO A 86 1.18 3.72 -10.95
N ASP A 87 2.37 3.16 -10.72
CA ASP A 87 3.64 3.84 -11.01
C ASP A 87 3.79 4.15 -12.51
N TYR A 88 3.23 3.29 -13.36
CA TYR A 88 3.19 3.44 -14.81
C TYR A 88 1.79 3.11 -15.34
N TYR A 89 1.41 3.72 -16.46
CA TYR A 89 0.19 3.34 -17.18
C TYR A 89 0.26 1.92 -17.74
N PHE A 90 1.46 1.50 -18.16
CA PHE A 90 1.76 0.16 -18.64
C PHE A 90 3.28 -0.08 -18.54
N PRO A 91 3.75 -1.24 -18.05
CA PRO A 91 2.97 -2.33 -17.45
C PRO A 91 2.38 -1.95 -16.08
N GLY A 92 1.45 -2.76 -15.56
CA GLY A 92 0.90 -2.55 -14.21
C GLY A 92 1.87 -2.98 -13.10
N CYS A 93 1.68 -2.47 -11.87
CA CYS A 93 2.64 -2.67 -10.78
C CYS A 93 2.85 -4.13 -10.34
N GLY A 94 1.95 -5.05 -10.71
CA GLY A 94 2.11 -6.49 -10.38
C GLY A 94 3.43 -7.08 -10.88
N VAL A 95 3.87 -6.71 -12.09
CA VAL A 95 5.15 -7.20 -12.63
C VAL A 95 6.35 -6.59 -11.90
N GLN A 96 6.24 -5.35 -11.43
CA GLN A 96 7.29 -4.70 -10.63
C GLN A 96 7.44 -5.40 -9.27
N VAL A 97 6.32 -5.79 -8.65
CA VAL A 97 6.34 -6.56 -7.40
C VAL A 97 6.99 -7.93 -7.63
N GLN A 98 6.57 -8.64 -8.68
CA GLN A 98 7.12 -9.96 -9.03
C GLN A 98 8.65 -9.90 -9.25
N GLU A 99 9.12 -8.91 -10.02
CA GLU A 99 10.54 -8.68 -10.29
C GLU A 99 11.31 -8.32 -9.01
N ALA A 100 10.83 -7.33 -8.25
CA ALA A 100 11.51 -6.85 -7.06
C ALA A 100 11.56 -7.86 -5.91
N MET A 101 10.58 -8.78 -5.85
CA MET A 101 10.57 -9.88 -4.90
C MET A 101 11.29 -11.12 -5.42
N GLU A 102 11.88 -11.09 -6.63
CA GLU A 102 12.58 -12.22 -7.25
C GLU A 102 11.70 -13.48 -7.35
N MET A 103 10.43 -13.32 -7.67
CA MET A 103 9.48 -14.43 -7.79
C MET A 103 9.67 -15.17 -9.12
N GLY A 104 9.27 -16.45 -9.16
CA GLY A 104 9.21 -17.20 -10.41
C GLY A 104 8.24 -16.59 -11.42
N THR A 105 8.20 -17.14 -12.64
CA THR A 105 7.15 -16.76 -13.61
C THR A 105 5.80 -17.28 -13.12
N ILE A 106 4.95 -16.34 -12.71
CA ILE A 106 3.62 -16.58 -12.14
C ILE A 106 2.58 -15.82 -12.97
N GLY A 107 1.34 -16.32 -13.05
CA GLY A 107 0.37 -15.81 -14.03
C GLY A 107 -0.66 -16.85 -14.45
#